data_AF-A0LTH9-F1
#
_entry.id   AF-A0LTH9-F1
#
_cell.length_a   1.000
_cell.length_b   1.000
_cell.length_c   1.000
_cell.angle_alpha   90.00
_cell.angle_beta   90.00
_cell.angle_gamma   90.00
#
_symmetry.space_group_name_H-M   'P 1'
#
loop_
_entity.id
_entity.type
_entity.pdbx_description
1 polymer ?
#
loop_
_entity_poly.entity_id
_entity_poly.type
_entity_poly.pdbx_seq_one_letter_code
_entity_poly.pdbx_strand_id
1 'polypeptide(L)'
;MTADTPSWPEVLSALLARRDLTEAEAAWAMHQIMSGEATDAQIAAFAVALRAKGESAEEVSGLSSVMLALAAPVPPIGEALDIVGSGGDRAHTVNISTMAAIVAAATGVVVAKHGNRAASSACGSADLLEALGVAIDLDGAGVARCIERAGIGFCFAPVFHPSLRYAAVARREIGIPTVFNFLGPLTNPARPTASAVGVADPRMAPVVAGVLARRGMRALVFRGDDGLDELTVTTTSTVWVVRDGSVQEVAFDPRAVGIEPADTAALRGADARHNAAVARAVLSGERGPIRDAVLLNAAAGLTAFDTPRPDQLVDQISAAMTRCAAAIDTGKAAQLLDAWVEASQAARGVDADRS
;
A
#
# COMPACT_ATOMS: atom_id res chain seq x y z
N MET A 1 18.67 25.04 -25.69
CA MET A 1 18.50 25.73 -24.40
C MET A 1 18.45 24.64 -23.36
N THR A 2 19.54 24.40 -22.64
CA THR A 2 19.48 23.55 -21.44
C THR A 2 18.54 24.29 -20.49
N ALA A 3 17.37 23.73 -20.21
CA ALA A 3 16.54 24.26 -19.14
C ALA A 3 17.43 24.31 -17.89
N ASP A 4 17.53 25.48 -17.25
CA ASP A 4 18.37 25.65 -16.07
C ASP A 4 18.00 24.56 -15.06
N THR A 5 19.03 23.87 -14.54
CA THR A 5 18.82 22.80 -13.55
C THR A 5 18.18 23.44 -12.31
N PRO A 6 17.05 22.93 -11.80
CA PRO A 6 16.39 23.54 -10.66
C PRO A 6 17.31 23.67 -9.45
N SER A 7 17.02 24.63 -8.56
CA SER A 7 17.74 24.83 -7.30
C SER A 7 16.81 24.83 -6.08
N TRP A 8 17.36 24.60 -4.89
CA TRP A 8 16.59 24.62 -3.65
C TRP A 8 15.89 25.97 -3.39
N PRO A 9 16.55 27.14 -3.54
CA PRO A 9 15.86 28.43 -3.38
C PRO A 9 14.66 28.59 -4.31
N GLU A 10 14.77 28.16 -5.57
CA GLU A 10 13.67 28.26 -6.54
C GLU A 10 12.51 27.35 -6.18
N VAL A 11 12.80 26.06 -5.92
CA VAL A 11 11.80 25.05 -5.56
C VAL A 11 11.07 25.45 -4.27
N LEU A 12 11.81 25.84 -3.23
CA LEU A 12 11.22 26.23 -1.95
C LEU A 12 10.42 27.54 -2.07
N SER A 13 10.92 28.53 -2.81
CA SER A 13 10.20 29.79 -3.03
C SER A 13 8.90 29.57 -3.80
N ALA A 14 8.90 28.67 -4.78
CA ALA A 14 7.71 28.29 -5.52
C ALA A 14 6.63 27.69 -4.61
N LEU A 15 7.01 26.73 -3.77
CA LEU A 15 6.09 26.11 -2.80
C LEU A 15 5.54 27.14 -1.81
N LEU A 16 6.39 28.03 -1.29
CA LEU A 16 5.96 29.10 -0.38
C LEU A 16 5.04 30.13 -1.06
N ALA A 17 5.19 30.34 -2.37
CA ALA A 17 4.29 31.15 -3.18
C ALA A 17 2.99 30.42 -3.60
N ARG A 18 2.74 29.21 -3.06
CA ARG A 18 1.62 28.33 -3.42
C ARG A 18 1.55 27.98 -4.90
N ARG A 19 2.71 27.89 -5.57
CA ARG A 19 2.81 27.41 -6.95
C ARG A 19 3.10 25.92 -6.96
N ASP A 20 2.35 25.17 -7.77
CA ASP A 20 2.64 23.77 -8.03
C ASP A 20 3.97 23.63 -8.76
N LEU A 21 4.76 22.64 -8.35
CA LEU A 21 5.94 22.22 -9.09
C LEU A 21 5.51 21.34 -10.25
N THR A 22 6.23 21.46 -11.35
CA THR A 22 6.18 20.49 -12.44
C THR A 22 6.68 19.12 -11.97
N GLU A 23 6.31 18.06 -12.70
CA GLU A 23 6.81 16.71 -12.44
C GLU A 23 8.35 16.65 -12.40
N ALA A 24 9.02 17.42 -13.28
CA ALA A 24 10.47 17.49 -13.35
C ALA A 24 11.11 18.23 -12.16
N GLU A 25 10.53 19.32 -11.69
CA GLU A 25 10.99 20.04 -10.48
C GLU A 25 10.87 19.14 -9.24
N ALA A 26 9.73 18.45 -9.08
CA ALA A 26 9.53 17.51 -7.98
C ALA A 26 10.49 16.31 -8.05
N ALA A 27 10.69 15.74 -9.24
CA ALA A 27 11.67 14.67 -9.47
C ALA A 27 13.10 15.12 -9.15
N TRP A 28 13.49 16.34 -9.55
CA TRP A 28 14.80 16.91 -9.20
C TRP A 28 14.98 16.97 -7.68
N ALA A 29 14.00 17.51 -6.95
CA ALA A 29 14.06 17.60 -5.50
C ALA A 29 14.21 16.20 -4.88
N MET A 30 13.40 15.23 -5.33
CA MET A 30 13.50 13.86 -4.82
C MET A 30 14.85 13.20 -5.13
N HIS A 31 15.44 13.46 -6.29
CA HIS A 31 16.77 12.94 -6.62
C HIS A 31 17.82 13.47 -5.65
N GLN A 32 17.82 14.78 -5.37
CA GLN A 32 18.75 15.39 -4.39
C GLN A 32 18.62 14.75 -3.00
N ILE A 33 17.38 14.47 -2.57
CA ILE A 33 17.11 13.83 -1.29
C ILE A 33 17.60 12.37 -1.31
N MET A 34 17.28 11.61 -2.34
CA MET A 34 17.61 10.19 -2.44
C MET A 34 19.08 9.91 -2.77
N SER A 35 19.84 10.90 -3.25
CA SER A 35 21.29 10.79 -3.45
C SER A 35 22.10 11.22 -2.22
N GLY A 36 21.47 11.80 -1.20
CA GLY A 36 22.15 12.32 0.00
C GLY A 36 22.80 13.69 -0.20
N GLU A 37 22.46 14.41 -1.26
CA GLU A 37 22.98 15.76 -1.55
C GLU A 37 22.17 16.85 -0.83
N ALA A 38 20.92 16.56 -0.47
CA ALA A 38 20.07 17.47 0.30
C ALA A 38 20.45 17.45 1.79
N THR A 39 20.61 18.63 2.38
CA THR A 39 20.72 18.78 3.84
C THR A 39 19.39 18.47 4.54
N ASP A 40 19.44 18.07 5.82
CA ASP A 40 18.22 17.85 6.62
C ASP A 40 17.31 19.08 6.64
N ALA A 41 17.87 20.29 6.65
CA ALA A 41 17.13 21.54 6.58
C ALA A 41 16.36 21.70 5.26
N GLN A 42 16.98 21.35 4.12
CA GLN A 42 16.31 21.39 2.81
C GLN A 42 15.21 20.34 2.71
N ILE A 43 15.46 19.12 3.20
CA ILE A 43 14.47 18.03 3.24
C ILE A 43 13.25 18.47 4.06
N ALA A 44 13.50 19.04 5.25
CA ALA A 44 12.45 19.51 6.14
C ALA A 44 11.65 20.66 5.54
N ALA A 45 12.34 21.67 4.99
CA ALA A 45 11.71 22.80 4.33
C ALA A 45 10.83 22.35 3.15
N PHE A 46 11.34 21.43 2.33
CA PHE A 46 10.59 20.88 1.20
C PHE A 46 9.33 20.14 1.64
N ALA A 47 9.47 19.20 2.58
CA ALA A 47 8.37 18.37 3.05
C ALA A 47 7.24 19.19 3.69
N VAL A 48 7.61 20.21 4.49
CA VAL A 48 6.66 21.09 5.16
C VAL A 48 6.02 22.07 4.18
N ALA A 49 6.81 22.71 3.30
CA ALA A 49 6.29 23.66 2.33
C ALA A 49 5.34 22.99 1.33
N LEU A 50 5.68 21.80 0.84
CA LEU A 50 4.82 21.02 -0.05
C LEU A 50 3.50 20.66 0.62
N ARG A 51 3.54 20.17 1.87
CA ARG A 51 2.33 19.87 2.65
C ARG A 51 1.48 21.11 2.91
N ALA A 52 2.10 22.24 3.24
CA ALA A 52 1.40 23.49 3.52
C ALA A 52 0.74 24.09 2.27
N LYS A 53 1.36 23.92 1.10
CA LYS A 53 0.76 24.25 -0.19
C LYS A 53 -0.44 23.35 -0.50
N GLY A 54 -0.29 22.05 -0.22
CA GLY A 54 -1.17 20.99 -0.69
C GLY A 54 -0.53 20.28 -1.87
N GLU A 55 -0.31 18.98 -1.73
CA GLU A 55 0.35 18.13 -2.72
C GLU A 55 -0.52 17.96 -3.98
N SER A 56 0.08 18.07 -5.18
CA SER A 56 -0.58 17.75 -6.45
C SER A 56 -0.23 16.34 -6.94
N ALA A 57 -1.09 15.74 -7.76
CA ALA A 57 -0.80 14.43 -8.35
C ALA A 57 0.44 14.44 -9.27
N GLU A 58 0.73 15.57 -9.91
CA GLU A 58 1.92 15.74 -10.74
C GLU A 58 3.20 15.74 -9.89
N GLU A 59 3.19 16.46 -8.79
CA GLU A 59 4.31 16.52 -7.84
C GLU A 59 4.58 15.12 -7.27
N VAL A 60 3.54 14.45 -6.77
CA VAL A 60 3.68 13.11 -6.18
C VAL A 60 4.09 12.08 -7.25
N SER A 61 3.69 12.24 -8.51
CA SER A 61 4.21 11.44 -9.64
C SER A 61 5.72 11.60 -9.80
N GLY A 62 6.21 12.85 -9.79
CA GLY A 62 7.64 13.15 -9.85
C GLY A 62 8.43 12.54 -8.69
N LEU A 63 7.94 12.64 -7.46
CA LEU A 63 8.60 12.06 -6.28
C LEU A 63 8.64 10.52 -6.35
N SER A 64 7.50 9.91 -6.62
CA SER A 64 7.35 8.45 -6.60
C SER A 64 8.07 7.76 -7.78
N SER A 65 8.17 8.42 -8.94
CA SER A 65 8.94 7.91 -10.09
C SER A 65 10.44 7.80 -9.78
N VAL A 66 11.01 8.79 -9.08
CA VAL A 66 12.42 8.76 -8.65
C VAL A 66 12.66 7.64 -7.64
N MET A 67 11.75 7.45 -6.67
CA MET A 67 11.86 6.32 -5.74
C MET A 67 11.82 4.98 -6.46
N LEU A 68 10.93 4.79 -7.42
CA LEU A 68 10.85 3.56 -8.22
C LEU A 68 12.07 3.34 -9.11
N ALA A 69 12.73 4.40 -9.57
CA ALA A 69 13.94 4.31 -10.37
C ALA A 69 15.17 3.93 -9.53
N LEU A 70 15.21 4.33 -8.26
CA LEU A 70 16.30 4.04 -7.33
C LEU A 70 16.04 2.81 -6.45
N ALA A 71 14.86 2.20 -6.55
CA ALA A 71 14.51 1.02 -5.79
C ALA A 71 15.36 -0.19 -6.20
N ALA A 72 15.64 -1.08 -5.25
CA ALA A 72 16.26 -2.37 -5.57
C ALA A 72 15.36 -3.15 -6.55
N PRO A 73 15.93 -3.83 -7.56
CA PRO A 73 15.14 -4.44 -8.62
C PRO A 73 14.43 -5.72 -8.14
N VAL A 74 13.20 -5.92 -8.63
CA VAL A 74 12.49 -7.20 -8.59
C VAL A 74 12.40 -7.73 -10.03
N PRO A 75 12.73 -8.99 -10.31
CA PRO A 75 12.51 -9.59 -11.63
C PRO A 75 11.06 -9.43 -12.11
N PRO A 76 10.80 -9.36 -13.42
CA PRO A 76 9.43 -9.23 -13.93
C PRO A 76 8.54 -10.40 -13.46
N ILE A 77 7.41 -10.08 -12.82
CA ILE A 77 6.44 -11.05 -12.29
C ILE A 77 5.14 -11.13 -13.10
N GLY A 78 5.00 -10.31 -14.14
CA GLY A 78 3.77 -10.20 -14.93
C GLY A 78 2.71 -9.32 -14.26
N GLU A 79 1.44 -9.62 -14.53
CA GLU A 79 0.31 -8.92 -13.94
C GLU A 79 0.17 -9.28 -12.45
N ALA A 80 0.08 -8.26 -11.59
CA ALA A 80 0.03 -8.46 -10.14
C ALA A 80 -0.84 -7.39 -9.45
N LEU A 81 -1.32 -7.76 -8.27
CA LEU A 81 -2.08 -6.92 -7.35
C LEU A 81 -1.23 -6.52 -6.14
N ASP A 82 -1.40 -5.30 -5.66
CA ASP A 82 -1.01 -4.88 -4.31
C ASP A 82 -2.26 -4.46 -3.52
N ILE A 83 -2.30 -4.81 -2.24
CA ILE A 83 -3.33 -4.38 -1.29
C ILE A 83 -2.57 -3.72 -0.14
N VAL A 84 -2.67 -2.41 -0.01
CA VAL A 84 -1.78 -1.63 0.87
C VAL A 84 -2.49 -0.38 1.39
N GLY A 85 -2.12 0.06 2.59
CA GLY A 85 -2.59 1.32 3.18
C GLY A 85 -1.45 2.33 3.32
N SER A 86 -1.79 3.61 3.39
CA SER A 86 -0.85 4.67 3.79
C SER A 86 -0.44 4.54 5.27
N GLY A 87 -1.25 3.84 6.07
CA GLY A 87 -1.26 3.92 7.52
C GLY A 87 -1.69 5.31 8.01
N GLY A 88 -1.50 5.53 9.31
CA GLY A 88 -1.69 6.84 9.93
C GLY A 88 -3.11 7.15 10.41
N ASP A 89 -4.04 6.20 10.31
CA ASP A 89 -5.42 6.29 10.82
C ASP A 89 -5.51 6.36 12.36
N ARG A 90 -4.48 5.84 13.06
CA ARG A 90 -4.40 5.72 14.53
C ARG A 90 -5.53 4.88 15.14
N ALA A 91 -6.18 4.03 14.36
CA ALA A 91 -7.27 3.19 14.85
C ALA A 91 -6.78 1.93 15.57
N HIS A 92 -5.52 1.55 15.35
CA HIS A 92 -4.92 0.32 15.89
C HIS A 92 -5.77 -0.91 15.57
N THR A 93 -6.26 -0.99 14.34
CA THR A 93 -6.96 -2.16 13.82
C THR A 93 -6.01 -3.35 13.70
N VAL A 94 -6.58 -4.55 13.58
CA VAL A 94 -5.83 -5.71 13.07
C VAL A 94 -5.35 -5.44 11.65
N ASN A 95 -4.30 -6.13 11.22
CA ASN A 95 -3.68 -5.85 9.91
C ASN A 95 -4.52 -6.39 8.72
N ILE A 96 -5.61 -5.70 8.40
CA ILE A 96 -6.62 -6.08 7.40
C ILE A 96 -5.98 -6.23 6.01
N SER A 97 -5.25 -5.23 5.52
CA SER A 97 -4.61 -5.31 4.20
C SER A 97 -3.65 -6.49 4.01
N THR A 98 -3.01 -7.02 5.07
CA THR A 98 -2.15 -8.20 4.97
C THR A 98 -2.97 -9.49 4.88
N MET A 99 -4.00 -9.63 5.71
CA MET A 99 -4.93 -10.76 5.62
C MET A 99 -5.66 -10.76 4.27
N ALA A 100 -6.09 -9.58 3.80
CA ALA A 100 -6.74 -9.40 2.50
C ALA A 100 -5.83 -9.81 1.32
N ALA A 101 -4.54 -9.47 1.37
CA ALA A 101 -3.56 -9.87 0.37
C ALA A 101 -3.43 -11.41 0.26
N ILE A 102 -3.39 -12.11 1.40
CA ILE A 102 -3.34 -13.58 1.44
C ILE A 102 -4.63 -14.18 0.84
N VAL A 103 -5.79 -13.64 1.21
CA VAL A 103 -7.08 -14.11 0.69
C VAL A 103 -7.21 -13.86 -0.81
N ALA A 104 -6.80 -12.69 -1.30
CA ALA A 104 -6.80 -12.37 -2.73
C ALA A 104 -5.89 -13.32 -3.52
N ALA A 105 -4.67 -13.57 -3.02
CA ALA A 105 -3.75 -14.54 -3.63
C ALA A 105 -4.35 -15.95 -3.69
N ALA A 106 -5.09 -16.35 -2.65
CA ALA A 106 -5.72 -17.67 -2.58
C ALA A 106 -6.88 -17.85 -3.56
N THR A 107 -7.32 -16.78 -4.22
CA THR A 107 -8.25 -16.85 -5.37
C THR A 107 -7.56 -17.13 -6.71
N GLY A 108 -6.22 -17.17 -6.74
CA GLY A 108 -5.41 -17.42 -7.93
C GLY A 108 -4.81 -16.16 -8.57
N VAL A 109 -5.05 -14.97 -8.00
CA VAL A 109 -4.41 -13.72 -8.44
C VAL A 109 -2.98 -13.64 -7.91
N VAL A 110 -2.04 -13.17 -8.72
CA VAL A 110 -0.66 -12.91 -8.25
C VAL A 110 -0.64 -11.65 -7.39
N VAL A 111 -0.09 -11.75 -6.18
CA VAL A 111 0.01 -10.63 -5.25
C VAL A 111 1.48 -10.29 -4.96
N ALA A 112 1.85 -9.02 -5.17
CA ALA A 112 3.15 -8.50 -4.76
C ALA A 112 2.93 -7.38 -3.76
N LYS A 113 2.90 -7.72 -2.47
CA LYS A 113 2.58 -6.75 -1.41
C LYS A 113 3.79 -5.91 -1.06
N HIS A 114 3.66 -4.59 -1.08
CA HIS A 114 4.66 -3.69 -0.50
C HIS A 114 4.28 -3.34 0.94
N GLY A 115 5.27 -3.26 1.84
CA GLY A 115 4.96 -2.85 3.20
C GLY A 115 6.16 -2.67 4.10
N ASN A 116 5.88 -2.33 5.35
CA ASN A 116 6.88 -1.97 6.33
C ASN A 116 6.47 -2.43 7.74
N ARG A 117 7.39 -2.27 8.70
CA ARG A 117 7.08 -2.35 10.13
C ARG A 117 6.24 -1.15 10.55
N ALA A 118 5.52 -1.28 11.67
CA ALA A 118 4.71 -0.21 12.21
C ALA A 118 5.55 1.04 12.50
N ALA A 119 5.06 2.21 12.05
CA ALA A 119 5.58 3.51 12.50
C ALA A 119 4.77 4.06 13.70
N SER A 120 3.45 3.84 13.71
CA SER A 120 2.54 4.34 14.74
C SER A 120 1.45 3.33 15.18
N SER A 121 1.26 2.22 14.45
CA SER A 121 0.36 1.13 14.87
C SER A 121 1.07 0.17 15.83
N ALA A 122 0.32 -0.77 16.41
CA ALA A 122 0.90 -1.82 17.26
C ALA A 122 1.53 -2.98 16.43
N CYS A 123 1.15 -3.10 15.15
CA CYS A 123 1.61 -4.16 14.25
C CYS A 123 1.54 -3.69 12.78
N GLY A 124 2.70 -3.62 12.11
CA GLY A 124 2.78 -3.37 10.68
C GLY A 124 2.67 -4.66 9.87
N SER A 125 2.62 -4.55 8.54
CA SER A 125 2.51 -5.75 7.68
C SER A 125 3.73 -6.65 7.84
N ALA A 126 4.93 -6.06 7.94
CA ALA A 126 6.16 -6.81 8.15
C ALA A 126 6.17 -7.53 9.52
N ASP A 127 5.66 -6.86 10.58
CA ASP A 127 5.61 -7.44 11.92
C ASP A 127 4.64 -8.63 11.99
N LEU A 128 3.48 -8.52 11.33
CA LEU A 128 2.54 -9.64 11.20
C LEU A 128 3.14 -10.80 10.40
N LEU A 129 3.70 -10.52 9.23
CA LEU A 129 4.24 -11.56 8.35
C LEU A 129 5.38 -12.33 9.02
N GLU A 130 6.27 -11.62 9.72
CA GLU A 130 7.34 -12.25 10.51
C GLU A 130 6.77 -13.12 11.64
N ALA A 131 5.74 -12.65 12.37
CA ALA A 131 5.07 -13.43 13.40
C ALA A 131 4.31 -14.66 12.84
N LEU A 132 3.88 -14.62 11.58
CA LEU A 132 3.31 -15.76 10.87
C LEU A 132 4.36 -16.75 10.35
N GLY A 133 5.65 -16.37 10.36
CA GLY A 133 6.77 -17.21 9.93
C GLY A 133 7.26 -16.92 8.51
N VAL A 134 6.76 -15.89 7.84
CA VAL A 134 7.21 -15.49 6.50
C VAL A 134 8.58 -14.80 6.58
N ALA A 135 9.50 -15.17 5.70
CA ALA A 135 10.75 -14.43 5.55
C ALA A 135 10.49 -13.09 4.84
N ILE A 136 10.65 -11.97 5.56
CA ILE A 136 10.26 -10.64 5.07
C ILE A 136 11.40 -9.88 4.36
N ASP A 137 12.65 -10.25 4.56
CA ASP A 137 13.85 -9.51 4.16
C ASP A 137 14.54 -10.09 2.92
N LEU A 138 13.76 -10.76 2.07
CA LEU A 138 14.25 -11.34 0.82
C LEU A 138 14.67 -10.26 -0.19
N ASP A 139 15.64 -10.60 -1.02
CA ASP A 139 15.97 -9.78 -2.20
C ASP A 139 14.91 -9.92 -3.30
N GLY A 140 15.06 -9.18 -4.40
CA GLY A 140 14.12 -9.25 -5.52
C GLY A 140 13.97 -10.65 -6.11
N ALA A 141 15.05 -11.43 -6.18
CA ALA A 141 14.99 -12.79 -6.70
C ALA A 141 14.25 -13.73 -5.73
N GLY A 142 14.44 -13.58 -4.42
CA GLY A 142 13.70 -14.30 -3.40
C GLY A 142 12.21 -13.99 -3.41
N VAL A 143 11.84 -12.71 -3.58
CA VAL A 143 10.44 -12.29 -3.76
C VAL A 143 9.82 -12.94 -4.99
N ALA A 144 10.50 -12.91 -6.14
CA ALA A 144 10.02 -13.54 -7.37
C ALA A 144 9.81 -15.06 -7.20
N ARG A 145 10.73 -15.76 -6.51
CA ARG A 145 10.58 -17.19 -6.17
C ARG A 145 9.35 -17.47 -5.30
N CYS A 146 9.03 -16.60 -4.35
CA CYS A 146 7.81 -16.74 -3.54
C CYS A 146 6.56 -16.61 -4.39
N ILE A 147 6.53 -15.63 -5.30
CA ILE A 147 5.41 -15.41 -6.22
C ILE A 147 5.22 -16.61 -7.14
N GLU A 148 6.29 -17.15 -7.72
CA GLU A 148 6.23 -18.33 -8.58
C GLU A 148 5.64 -19.56 -7.85
N ARG A 149 6.03 -19.78 -6.59
CA ARG A 149 5.65 -20.99 -5.84
C ARG A 149 4.32 -20.89 -5.11
N ALA A 150 4.02 -19.72 -4.54
CA ALA A 150 2.87 -19.52 -3.65
C ALA A 150 1.85 -18.51 -4.19
N GLY A 151 2.13 -17.84 -5.32
CA GLY A 151 1.28 -16.78 -5.88
C GLY A 151 1.38 -15.45 -5.15
N ILE A 152 2.22 -15.34 -4.12
CA ILE A 152 2.37 -14.12 -3.30
C ILE A 152 3.83 -13.86 -2.92
N GLY A 153 4.20 -12.58 -2.86
CA GLY A 153 5.49 -12.11 -2.37
C GLY A 153 5.37 -10.81 -1.56
N PHE A 154 6.38 -10.53 -0.73
CA PHE A 154 6.44 -9.32 0.08
C PHE A 154 7.70 -8.52 -0.21
N CYS A 155 7.52 -7.27 -0.64
CA CYS A 155 8.60 -6.32 -0.82
C CYS A 155 8.73 -5.48 0.46
N PHE A 156 9.75 -5.75 1.28
CA PHE A 156 9.97 -5.01 2.52
C PHE A 156 10.66 -3.66 2.27
N ALA A 157 9.96 -2.56 2.58
CA ALA A 157 10.37 -1.22 2.17
C ALA A 157 11.83 -0.86 2.50
N PRO A 158 12.41 -1.18 3.68
CA PRO A 158 13.82 -0.89 3.97
C PRO A 158 14.83 -1.63 3.07
N VAL A 159 14.49 -2.83 2.60
CA VAL A 159 15.33 -3.61 1.66
C VAL A 159 15.29 -2.98 0.28
N PHE A 160 14.08 -2.60 -0.17
CA PHE A 160 13.88 -2.13 -1.54
C PHE A 160 14.08 -0.63 -1.74
N HIS A 161 14.02 0.18 -0.68
CA HIS A 161 14.21 1.63 -0.72
C HIS A 161 15.32 2.11 0.22
N PRO A 162 16.57 1.60 0.08
CA PRO A 162 17.66 1.91 1.01
C PRO A 162 18.01 3.41 1.03
N SER A 163 17.78 4.13 -0.06
CA SER A 163 18.02 5.57 -0.18
C SER A 163 17.09 6.43 0.70
N LEU A 164 15.97 5.88 1.18
CA LEU A 164 15.11 6.59 2.14
C LEU A 164 15.83 6.93 3.45
N ARG A 165 16.96 6.28 3.76
CA ARG A 165 17.79 6.60 4.93
C ARG A 165 18.21 8.07 4.96
N TYR A 166 18.41 8.70 3.80
CA TYR A 166 18.82 10.11 3.71
C TYR A 166 17.72 11.07 4.15
N ALA A 167 16.45 10.67 4.05
CA ALA A 167 15.33 11.46 4.56
C ALA A 167 14.94 11.12 6.00
N ALA A 168 15.56 10.09 6.61
CA ALA A 168 15.08 9.53 7.88
C ALA A 168 15.28 10.47 9.07
N VAL A 169 16.38 11.21 9.11
CA VAL A 169 16.69 12.17 10.19
C VAL A 169 15.69 13.32 10.17
N ALA A 170 15.63 14.07 9.07
CA ALA A 170 14.66 15.16 8.90
C ALA A 170 13.22 14.72 9.20
N ARG A 171 12.77 13.56 8.68
CA ARG A 171 11.39 13.07 8.95
C ARG A 171 11.13 12.81 10.43
N ARG A 172 12.09 12.21 11.14
CA ARG A 172 11.97 11.94 12.57
C ARG A 172 11.97 13.22 13.40
N GLU A 173 12.81 14.20 13.05
CA GLU A 173 12.91 15.47 13.77
C GLU A 173 11.68 16.36 13.56
N ILE A 174 11.11 16.36 12.35
CA ILE A 174 9.86 17.09 12.05
C ILE A 174 8.67 16.50 12.80
N GLY A 175 8.59 15.17 12.93
CA GLY A 175 7.60 14.49 13.77
C GLY A 175 6.14 14.61 13.33
N ILE A 176 5.87 15.11 12.11
CA ILE A 176 4.51 15.20 11.54
C ILE A 176 4.41 14.47 10.19
N PRO A 177 3.22 13.98 9.81
CA PRO A 177 3.02 13.39 8.48
C PRO A 177 3.38 14.36 7.36
N THR A 178 3.93 13.88 6.25
CA THR A 178 4.21 14.69 5.04
C THR A 178 3.97 13.84 3.81
N VAL A 179 4.29 14.35 2.61
CA VAL A 179 4.20 13.60 1.36
C VAL A 179 4.85 12.21 1.45
N PHE A 180 5.94 12.07 2.21
CA PHE A 180 6.66 10.80 2.41
C PHE A 180 5.80 9.69 3.04
N ASN A 181 4.73 10.03 3.76
CA ASN A 181 3.79 9.07 4.33
C ASN A 181 2.86 8.45 3.28
N PHE A 182 2.73 9.06 2.10
CA PHE A 182 1.83 8.62 1.03
C PHE A 182 2.57 7.98 -0.14
N LEU A 183 3.91 8.02 -0.14
CA LEU A 183 4.73 7.41 -1.20
C LEU A 183 4.77 5.89 -1.13
N GLY A 184 4.60 5.29 0.06
CA GLY A 184 4.69 3.83 0.24
C GLY A 184 3.81 3.02 -0.74
N PRO A 185 2.49 3.28 -0.82
CA PRO A 185 1.61 2.66 -1.80
C PRO A 185 1.97 2.93 -3.27
N LEU A 186 2.70 4.01 -3.55
CA LEU A 186 3.04 4.46 -4.90
C LEU A 186 4.41 3.98 -5.37
N THR A 187 5.15 3.26 -4.53
CA THR A 187 6.55 2.90 -4.80
C THR A 187 6.80 1.40 -4.60
N ASN A 188 5.82 0.56 -4.89
CA ASN A 188 6.02 -0.88 -4.89
C ASN A 188 7.08 -1.28 -5.95
N PRO A 189 8.24 -1.84 -5.56
CA PRO A 189 9.35 -2.14 -6.46
C PRO A 189 9.01 -3.23 -7.48
N ALA A 190 8.02 -4.09 -7.21
CA ALA A 190 7.51 -5.09 -8.15
C ALA A 190 6.60 -4.50 -9.24
N ARG A 191 6.21 -3.22 -9.12
CA ARG A 191 5.42 -2.47 -10.11
C ARG A 191 4.14 -3.20 -10.54
N PRO A 192 3.24 -3.53 -9.59
CA PRO A 192 1.96 -4.17 -9.89
C PRO A 192 1.14 -3.32 -10.86
N THR A 193 0.29 -3.95 -11.65
CA THR A 193 -0.58 -3.28 -12.63
C THR A 193 -1.96 -2.94 -12.03
N ALA A 194 -2.31 -3.56 -10.89
CA ALA A 194 -3.51 -3.26 -10.13
C ALA A 194 -3.21 -2.98 -8.65
N SER A 195 -4.02 -2.13 -8.01
CA SER A 195 -3.87 -1.88 -6.56
C SER A 195 -5.19 -1.55 -5.85
N ALA A 196 -5.34 -2.05 -4.63
CA ALA A 196 -6.30 -1.54 -3.65
C ALA A 196 -5.51 -0.72 -2.61
N VAL A 197 -5.81 0.57 -2.52
CA VAL A 197 -5.01 1.51 -1.72
C VAL A 197 -5.87 2.24 -0.70
N GLY A 198 -5.61 1.96 0.57
CA GLY A 198 -6.18 2.73 1.67
C GLY A 198 -5.44 4.05 1.91
N VAL A 199 -6.18 5.15 2.10
CA VAL A 199 -5.59 6.45 2.44
C VAL A 199 -6.38 7.14 3.56
N ALA A 200 -5.78 7.27 4.74
CA ALA A 200 -6.46 7.85 5.91
C ALA A 200 -6.68 9.39 5.79
N ASP A 201 -5.77 10.10 5.13
CA ASP A 201 -5.88 11.55 4.93
C ASP A 201 -6.81 11.87 3.75
N PRO A 202 -7.98 12.51 3.97
CA PRO A 202 -8.96 12.78 2.92
C PRO A 202 -8.42 13.72 1.83
N ARG A 203 -7.39 14.52 2.11
CA ARG A 203 -6.76 15.38 1.09
C ARG A 203 -5.93 14.57 0.10
N MET A 204 -5.34 13.46 0.57
CA MET A 204 -4.35 12.70 -0.20
C MET A 204 -4.97 11.57 -0.99
N ALA A 205 -6.14 11.05 -0.59
CA ALA A 205 -6.82 9.99 -1.34
C ALA A 205 -7.05 10.34 -2.83
N PRO A 206 -7.59 11.53 -3.21
CA PRO A 206 -7.71 11.90 -4.62
C PRO A 206 -6.36 12.13 -5.31
N VAL A 207 -5.34 12.60 -4.59
CA VAL A 207 -3.98 12.79 -5.12
C VAL A 207 -3.35 11.44 -5.48
N VAL A 208 -3.44 10.46 -4.57
CA VAL A 208 -2.96 9.09 -4.78
C VAL A 208 -3.69 8.45 -5.97
N ALA A 209 -5.03 8.59 -6.05
CA ALA A 209 -5.80 8.11 -7.18
C ALA A 209 -5.35 8.74 -8.51
N GLY A 210 -5.08 10.05 -8.51
CA GLY A 210 -4.55 10.76 -9.67
C GLY A 210 -3.18 10.25 -10.12
N VAL A 211 -2.26 9.94 -9.20
CA VAL A 211 -0.95 9.35 -9.54
C VAL A 211 -1.12 7.99 -10.21
N LEU A 212 -1.99 7.13 -9.67
CA LEU A 212 -2.26 5.81 -10.23
C LEU A 212 -2.91 5.91 -11.62
N ALA A 213 -3.82 6.88 -11.81
CA ALA A 213 -4.43 7.16 -13.11
C ALA A 213 -3.39 7.58 -14.15
N ARG A 214 -2.48 8.52 -13.81
CA ARG A 214 -1.41 8.97 -14.71
C ARG A 214 -0.46 7.85 -15.14
N ARG A 215 -0.35 6.79 -14.33
CA ARG A 215 0.44 5.58 -14.65
C ARG A 215 -0.33 4.53 -15.46
N GLY A 216 -1.61 4.77 -15.76
CA GLY A 216 -2.46 3.80 -16.46
C GLY A 216 -2.78 2.56 -15.64
N MET A 217 -2.68 2.63 -14.31
CA MET A 217 -3.00 1.50 -13.42
C MET A 217 -4.51 1.34 -13.26
N ARG A 218 -4.94 0.13 -12.87
CA ARG A 218 -6.31 -0.11 -12.38
C ARG A 218 -6.27 -0.08 -10.86
N ALA A 219 -7.10 0.72 -10.22
CA ALA A 219 -7.07 0.78 -8.77
C ALA A 219 -8.40 1.13 -8.15
N LEU A 220 -8.56 0.73 -6.89
CA LEU A 220 -9.51 1.33 -5.97
C LEU A 220 -8.69 2.03 -4.89
N VAL A 221 -8.76 3.36 -4.84
CA VAL A 221 -8.27 4.11 -3.67
C VAL A 221 -9.46 4.37 -2.77
N PHE A 222 -9.34 4.17 -1.47
CA PHE A 222 -10.46 4.32 -0.57
C PHE A 222 -10.08 4.87 0.79
N ARG A 223 -11.10 5.40 1.46
CA ARG A 223 -11.05 5.86 2.83
C ARG A 223 -12.39 5.54 3.50
N GLY A 224 -12.35 4.89 4.66
CA GLY A 224 -13.52 4.77 5.52
C GLY A 224 -13.95 6.14 6.03
N ASP A 225 -15.25 6.43 6.08
CA ASP A 225 -15.72 7.73 6.57
C ASP A 225 -15.53 7.89 8.09
N ASP A 226 -15.21 6.79 8.78
CA ASP A 226 -14.68 6.72 10.15
C ASP A 226 -13.18 7.09 10.26
N GLY A 227 -12.49 7.28 9.14
CA GLY A 227 -11.08 7.68 9.05
C GLY A 227 -10.08 6.56 8.83
N LEU A 228 -10.52 5.32 8.68
CA LEU A 228 -9.65 4.19 8.38
C LEU A 228 -9.06 4.29 6.96
N ASP A 229 -7.81 3.84 6.80
CA ASP A 229 -7.22 3.54 5.50
C ASP A 229 -7.57 2.12 5.02
N GLU A 230 -8.83 1.74 5.18
CA GLU A 230 -9.41 0.46 4.75
C GLU A 230 -10.83 0.75 4.23
N LEU A 231 -11.39 -0.11 3.37
CA LEU A 231 -12.84 -0.15 3.22
C LEU A 231 -13.42 -0.60 4.55
N THR A 232 -14.15 0.30 5.20
CA THR A 232 -14.63 0.06 6.55
C THR A 232 -15.93 -0.75 6.54
N VAL A 233 -16.12 -1.51 7.62
CA VAL A 233 -17.37 -2.20 7.94
C VAL A 233 -18.16 -1.47 9.04
N THR A 234 -17.72 -0.29 9.46
CA THR A 234 -18.36 0.44 10.58
C THR A 234 -19.37 1.49 10.11
N THR A 235 -19.19 2.00 8.90
CA THR A 235 -19.97 3.06 8.25
C THR A 235 -19.72 3.01 6.73
N THR A 236 -20.03 4.08 6.02
CA THR A 236 -19.72 4.24 4.59
C THR A 236 -18.22 4.45 4.34
N SER A 237 -17.82 4.31 3.07
CA SER A 237 -16.49 4.66 2.57
C SER A 237 -16.61 5.52 1.32
N THR A 238 -15.62 6.37 1.11
CA THR A 238 -15.42 7.05 -0.18
C THR A 238 -14.40 6.26 -1.00
N VAL A 239 -14.72 5.98 -2.26
CA VAL A 239 -13.88 5.19 -3.18
C VAL A 239 -13.60 5.99 -4.45
N TRP A 240 -12.32 6.13 -4.80
CA TRP A 240 -11.88 6.65 -6.08
C TRP A 240 -11.49 5.48 -6.98
N VAL A 241 -12.34 5.22 -7.97
CA VAL A 241 -12.17 4.18 -8.97
C VAL A 241 -11.24 4.69 -10.05
N VAL A 242 -10.11 4.00 -10.24
CA VAL A 242 -9.07 4.35 -11.21
C VAL A 242 -9.09 3.33 -12.34
N ARG A 243 -9.33 3.80 -13.57
CA ARG A 243 -9.16 3.02 -14.81
C ARG A 243 -8.97 3.93 -16.01
N ASP A 244 -8.27 3.43 -17.03
CA ASP A 244 -8.09 4.10 -18.33
C ASP A 244 -7.63 5.56 -18.22
N GLY A 245 -6.71 5.84 -17.28
CA GLY A 245 -6.20 7.19 -17.06
C GLY A 245 -7.16 8.16 -16.37
N SER A 246 -8.30 7.67 -15.89
CA SER A 246 -9.35 8.48 -15.25
C SER A 246 -9.60 8.07 -13.80
N VAL A 247 -10.18 8.99 -13.02
CA VAL A 247 -10.60 8.77 -11.63
C VAL A 247 -12.07 9.16 -11.52
N GLN A 248 -12.89 8.27 -10.93
CA GLN A 248 -14.27 8.57 -10.57
C GLN A 248 -14.52 8.28 -9.09
N GLU A 249 -15.10 9.25 -8.39
CA GLU A 249 -15.48 9.11 -6.99
C GLU A 249 -16.85 8.43 -6.86
N VAL A 250 -16.95 7.47 -5.95
CA VAL A 250 -18.13 6.66 -5.65
C VAL A 250 -18.26 6.51 -4.14
N ALA A 251 -19.44 6.79 -3.61
CA ALA A 251 -19.77 6.45 -2.22
C ALA A 251 -20.11 4.96 -2.12
N PHE A 252 -19.60 4.29 -1.09
CA PHE A 252 -19.79 2.86 -0.87
C PHE A 252 -20.36 2.61 0.53
N ASP A 253 -21.44 1.82 0.60
CA ASP A 253 -22.04 1.39 1.86
C ASP A 253 -21.89 -0.14 1.98
N PRO A 254 -21.21 -0.66 3.03
CA PRO A 254 -21.01 -2.11 3.20
C PRO A 254 -22.33 -2.90 3.31
N ARG A 255 -23.45 -2.25 3.68
CA ARG A 255 -24.78 -2.88 3.67
C ARG A 255 -25.23 -3.31 2.28
N ALA A 256 -24.78 -2.62 1.24
CA ALA A 256 -25.10 -2.96 -0.14
C ALA A 256 -24.52 -4.32 -0.58
N VAL A 257 -23.52 -4.83 0.13
CA VAL A 257 -22.93 -6.15 -0.07
C VAL A 257 -23.25 -7.12 1.09
N GLY A 258 -24.24 -6.78 1.92
CA GLY A 258 -24.75 -7.64 2.99
C GLY A 258 -23.91 -7.64 4.29
N ILE A 259 -23.04 -6.66 4.48
CA ILE A 259 -22.31 -6.48 5.75
C ILE A 259 -23.08 -5.49 6.63
N GLU A 260 -23.52 -5.94 7.80
CA GLU A 260 -24.09 -5.06 8.81
C GLU A 260 -22.99 -4.25 9.52
N PRO A 261 -23.21 -2.95 9.81
CA PRO A 261 -22.22 -2.12 10.47
C PRO A 261 -21.75 -2.70 11.81
N ALA A 262 -20.44 -2.82 11.98
CA ALA A 262 -19.81 -3.25 13.23
C ALA A 262 -19.19 -2.07 13.99
N ASP A 263 -19.01 -2.23 15.30
CA ASP A 263 -18.26 -1.26 16.10
C ASP A 263 -16.77 -1.29 15.72
N THR A 264 -16.13 -0.12 15.60
CA THR A 264 -14.68 -0.01 15.36
C THR A 264 -13.86 -0.82 16.38
N ALA A 265 -14.33 -0.93 17.63
CA ALA A 265 -13.69 -1.73 18.67
C ALA A 265 -13.60 -3.23 18.32
N ALA A 266 -14.51 -3.75 17.48
CA ALA A 266 -14.48 -5.13 17.02
C ALA A 266 -13.35 -5.41 16.02
N LEU A 267 -12.74 -4.38 15.45
CA LEU A 267 -11.60 -4.48 14.52
C LEU A 267 -10.25 -4.28 15.23
N ARG A 268 -10.25 -4.07 16.54
CA ARG A 268 -9.06 -3.67 17.28
C ARG A 268 -7.99 -4.76 17.29
N GLY A 269 -6.79 -4.39 16.87
CA GLY A 269 -5.60 -5.22 16.95
C GLY A 269 -4.78 -4.92 18.19
N ALA A 270 -3.69 -5.68 18.34
CA ALA A 270 -2.70 -5.50 19.40
C ALA A 270 -1.30 -5.77 18.84
N ASP A 271 -0.45 -6.47 19.60
CA ASP A 271 0.89 -6.83 19.15
C ASP A 271 0.89 -7.83 17.97
N ALA A 272 2.09 -8.11 17.45
CA ALA A 272 2.28 -9.02 16.33
C ALA A 272 1.78 -10.44 16.60
N ARG A 273 1.90 -10.95 17.84
CA ARG A 273 1.43 -12.30 18.20
C ARG A 273 -0.09 -12.38 18.19
N HIS A 274 -0.76 -11.39 18.75
CA HIS A 274 -2.21 -11.29 18.71
C HIS A 274 -2.72 -11.19 17.26
N ASN A 275 -2.13 -10.30 16.46
CA ASN A 275 -2.51 -10.15 15.05
C ASN A 275 -2.27 -11.45 14.26
N ALA A 276 -1.18 -12.18 14.53
CA ALA A 276 -0.92 -13.47 13.92
C ALA A 276 -1.96 -14.54 14.30
N ALA A 277 -2.39 -14.57 15.57
CA ALA A 277 -3.45 -15.47 16.02
C ALA A 277 -4.79 -15.15 15.33
N VAL A 278 -5.17 -13.87 15.27
CA VAL A 278 -6.37 -13.42 14.53
C VAL A 278 -6.28 -13.80 13.05
N ALA A 279 -5.15 -13.54 12.40
CA ALA A 279 -4.95 -13.89 11.00
C ALA A 279 -5.14 -15.39 10.77
N ARG A 280 -4.54 -16.26 11.60
CA ARG A 280 -4.73 -17.72 11.50
C ARG A 280 -6.20 -18.12 11.72
N ALA A 281 -6.90 -17.51 12.67
CA ALA A 281 -8.30 -17.79 12.94
C ALA A 281 -9.20 -17.43 11.74
N VAL A 282 -9.06 -16.23 11.20
CA VAL A 282 -9.81 -15.75 10.02
C VAL A 282 -9.52 -16.63 8.81
N LEU A 283 -8.25 -16.91 8.52
CA LEU A 283 -7.83 -17.75 7.38
C LEU A 283 -8.29 -19.21 7.53
N SER A 284 -8.57 -19.67 8.76
CA SER A 284 -9.13 -20.99 9.05
C SER A 284 -10.68 -21.01 9.10
N GLY A 285 -11.33 -19.88 8.81
CA GLY A 285 -12.79 -19.80 8.66
C GLY A 285 -13.55 -19.15 9.81
N GLU A 286 -12.88 -18.61 10.83
CA GLU A 286 -13.57 -17.88 11.90
C GLU A 286 -14.45 -16.76 11.33
N ARG A 287 -15.70 -16.68 11.78
CA ARG A 287 -16.68 -15.68 11.35
C ARG A 287 -16.71 -14.50 12.31
N GLY A 288 -17.00 -13.31 11.77
CA GLY A 288 -17.17 -12.09 12.54
C GLY A 288 -16.69 -10.85 11.79
N PRO A 289 -16.75 -9.66 12.42
CA PRO A 289 -16.46 -8.39 11.77
C PRO A 289 -15.07 -8.30 11.13
N ILE A 290 -14.07 -8.94 11.73
CA ILE A 290 -12.71 -8.98 11.16
C ILE A 290 -12.70 -9.73 9.84
N ARG A 291 -13.39 -10.88 9.77
CA ARG A 291 -13.52 -11.63 8.51
C ARG A 291 -14.23 -10.79 7.47
N ASP A 292 -15.31 -10.09 7.84
CA ASP A 292 -16.05 -9.24 6.90
C ASP A 292 -15.17 -8.11 6.34
N ALA A 293 -14.39 -7.45 7.21
CA ALA A 293 -13.43 -6.43 6.79
C ALA A 293 -12.32 -6.99 5.87
N VAL A 294 -11.80 -8.19 6.17
CA VAL A 294 -10.81 -8.87 5.33
C VAL A 294 -11.40 -9.24 3.97
N LEU A 295 -12.61 -9.79 3.93
CA LEU A 295 -13.28 -10.16 2.69
C LEU A 295 -13.59 -8.93 1.83
N LEU A 296 -14.06 -7.84 2.44
CA LEU A 296 -14.37 -6.59 1.75
C LEU A 296 -13.11 -5.98 1.10
N ASN A 297 -12.00 -5.89 1.83
CA ASN A 297 -10.75 -5.34 1.29
C ASN A 297 -10.06 -6.27 0.29
N ALA A 298 -10.14 -7.59 0.47
CA ALA A 298 -9.69 -8.55 -0.54
C ALA A 298 -10.50 -8.42 -1.83
N ALA A 299 -11.82 -8.28 -1.71
CA ALA A 299 -12.73 -8.09 -2.84
C ALA A 299 -12.49 -6.76 -3.57
N ALA A 300 -12.12 -5.70 -2.86
CA ALA A 300 -11.68 -4.46 -3.48
C ALA A 300 -10.41 -4.67 -4.33
N GLY A 301 -9.44 -5.42 -3.80
CA GLY A 301 -8.24 -5.82 -4.53
C GLY A 301 -8.55 -6.61 -5.80
N LEU A 302 -9.39 -7.64 -5.70
CA LEU A 302 -9.82 -8.42 -6.86
C LEU A 302 -10.61 -7.59 -7.87
N THR A 303 -11.46 -6.68 -7.41
CA THR A 303 -12.22 -5.77 -8.28
C THR A 303 -11.29 -4.82 -9.05
N ALA A 304 -10.23 -4.32 -8.40
CA ALA A 304 -9.18 -3.56 -9.07
C ALA A 304 -8.43 -4.41 -10.11
N PHE A 305 -8.10 -5.65 -9.77
CA PHE A 305 -7.42 -6.60 -10.66
C PHE A 305 -8.29 -7.02 -11.86
N ASP A 306 -9.59 -7.18 -11.67
CA ASP A 306 -10.53 -7.56 -12.74
C ASP A 306 -11.04 -6.37 -13.55
N THR A 307 -10.45 -5.18 -13.36
CA THR A 307 -10.84 -3.90 -13.96
C THR A 307 -12.12 -3.31 -13.37
N PRO A 308 -12.03 -2.27 -12.53
CA PRO A 308 -13.17 -1.75 -11.80
C PRO A 308 -14.04 -0.86 -12.69
N ARG A 309 -15.36 -0.96 -12.53
CA ARG A 309 -16.37 -0.12 -13.20
C ARG A 309 -17.16 0.68 -12.17
N PRO A 310 -17.10 2.01 -12.18
CA PRO A 310 -17.77 2.85 -11.17
C PRO A 310 -19.27 2.59 -11.01
N ASP A 311 -19.97 2.40 -12.13
CA ASP A 311 -21.42 2.16 -12.20
C ASP A 311 -21.83 0.75 -11.74
N GLN A 312 -20.87 -0.16 -11.56
CA GLN A 312 -21.09 -1.56 -11.17
C GLN A 312 -20.24 -1.98 -9.97
N LEU A 313 -19.69 -1.00 -9.25
CA LEU A 313 -18.72 -1.26 -8.19
C LEU A 313 -19.26 -2.21 -7.12
N VAL A 314 -20.51 -2.01 -6.70
CA VAL A 314 -21.17 -2.85 -5.70
C VAL A 314 -21.30 -4.30 -6.17
N ASP A 315 -21.77 -4.53 -7.40
CA ASP A 315 -21.92 -5.87 -7.96
C ASP A 315 -20.57 -6.58 -8.13
N GLN A 316 -19.55 -5.85 -8.59
CA GLN A 316 -18.20 -6.38 -8.72
C GLN A 316 -17.59 -6.77 -7.37
N ILE A 317 -17.71 -5.89 -6.36
CA ILE A 317 -17.25 -6.18 -5.00
C ILE A 317 -18.01 -7.38 -4.42
N SER A 318 -19.33 -7.46 -4.58
CA SER A 318 -20.13 -8.60 -4.10
C SER A 318 -19.71 -9.94 -4.72
N ALA A 319 -19.50 -9.97 -6.05
CA ALA A 319 -19.01 -11.16 -6.74
C ALA A 319 -17.59 -11.54 -6.29
N ALA A 320 -16.71 -10.56 -6.10
CA ALA A 320 -15.36 -10.77 -5.61
C ALA A 320 -15.35 -11.26 -4.14
N MET A 321 -16.23 -10.74 -3.28
CA MET A 321 -16.40 -11.22 -1.89
C MET A 321 -16.77 -12.70 -1.85
N THR A 322 -17.62 -13.17 -2.78
CA THR A 322 -17.98 -14.59 -2.89
C THR A 322 -16.75 -15.45 -3.19
N ARG A 323 -15.87 -15.01 -4.10
CA ARG A 323 -14.60 -15.70 -4.41
C ARG A 323 -13.66 -15.71 -3.21
N CYS A 324 -13.51 -14.57 -2.53
CA CYS A 324 -12.69 -14.44 -1.33
C CYS A 324 -13.19 -15.36 -0.20
N ALA A 325 -14.51 -15.40 0.03
CA ALA A 325 -15.11 -16.26 1.03
C ALA A 325 -14.86 -17.74 0.73
N ALA A 326 -15.02 -18.16 -0.53
CA ALA A 326 -14.70 -19.51 -0.95
C ALA A 326 -13.22 -19.88 -0.73
N ALA A 327 -12.28 -18.94 -0.94
CA ALA A 327 -10.86 -19.17 -0.68
C ALA A 327 -10.56 -19.41 0.81
N ILE A 328 -11.26 -18.73 1.72
CA ILE A 328 -11.20 -19.01 3.15
C ILE A 328 -11.88 -20.34 3.48
N ASP A 329 -13.14 -20.52 3.08
CA ASP A 329 -13.99 -21.64 3.51
C ASP A 329 -13.54 -22.99 2.96
N THR A 330 -12.83 -23.02 1.83
CA THR A 330 -12.22 -24.24 1.29
C THR A 330 -10.83 -24.54 1.86
N GLY A 331 -10.32 -23.68 2.76
CA GLY A 331 -8.99 -23.82 3.37
C GLY A 331 -7.82 -23.36 2.48
N LYS A 332 -8.08 -22.90 1.25
CA LYS A 332 -7.03 -22.44 0.32
C LYS A 332 -6.23 -21.28 0.89
N ALA A 333 -6.88 -20.36 1.60
CA ALA A 333 -6.20 -19.21 2.20
C ALA A 333 -5.19 -19.62 3.30
N ALA A 334 -5.56 -20.58 4.15
CA ALA A 334 -4.64 -21.16 5.13
C ALA A 334 -3.49 -21.94 4.45
N GLN A 335 -3.80 -22.77 3.44
CA GLN A 335 -2.79 -23.51 2.69
C GLN A 335 -1.80 -22.59 1.96
N LEU A 336 -2.27 -21.48 1.40
CA LEU A 336 -1.41 -20.49 0.75
C LEU A 336 -0.46 -19.82 1.73
N LEU A 337 -0.92 -19.52 2.95
CA LEU A 337 -0.04 -19.01 4.00
C LEU A 337 1.08 -20.01 4.32
N ASP A 338 0.74 -21.30 4.47
CA ASP A 338 1.74 -22.34 4.74
C ASP A 338 2.75 -22.48 3.59
N ALA A 339 2.25 -22.50 2.34
CA ALA A 339 3.10 -22.54 1.15
C ALA A 339 4.00 -21.30 1.03
N TRP A 340 3.50 -20.11 1.42
CA TRP A 340 4.29 -18.89 1.41
C TRP A 340 5.38 -18.90 2.49
N VAL A 341 5.07 -19.38 3.69
CA VAL A 341 6.07 -19.59 4.75
C VAL A 341 7.17 -20.53 4.25
N GLU A 342 6.82 -21.68 3.67
CA GLU A 342 7.81 -22.63 3.13
C GLU A 342 8.66 -22.00 2.02
N ALA A 343 8.02 -21.38 1.02
CA ALA A 343 8.71 -20.78 -0.12
C ALA A 343 9.66 -19.65 0.31
N SER A 344 9.22 -18.79 1.25
CA SER A 344 10.01 -17.65 1.73
C SER A 344 11.20 -18.10 2.58
N GLN A 345 11.04 -19.08 3.46
CA GLN A 345 12.16 -19.63 4.24
C GLN A 345 13.17 -20.36 3.35
N ALA A 346 12.71 -21.12 2.36
CA ALA A 346 13.59 -21.73 1.37
C ALA A 346 14.36 -20.67 0.55
N ALA A 347 13.70 -19.59 0.15
CA ALA A 347 14.33 -18.49 -0.56
C ALA A 347 15.41 -17.78 0.27
N ARG A 348 15.15 -17.56 1.58
CA ARG A 348 16.13 -16.96 2.51
C ARG A 348 17.38 -17.82 2.67
N GLY A 349 17.24 -19.15 2.71
CA GLY A 349 18.38 -20.07 2.78
C GLY A 349 19.30 -19.98 1.56
N VAL A 350 18.72 -19.81 0.36
CA VAL A 350 19.50 -19.64 -0.89
C VAL A 350 20.28 -18.32 -0.90
N ASP A 351 19.70 -17.25 -0.36
CA ASP A 351 20.35 -15.95 -0.31
C ASP A 351 21.53 -15.96 0.69
N ALA A 352 21.38 -16.67 1.82
CA ALA A 352 22.44 -16.85 2.81
C ALA A 352 23.66 -17.62 2.28
N ASP A 353 23.46 -18.58 1.37
CA ASP A 353 24.56 -19.33 0.73
C ASP A 353 25.30 -18.51 -0.35
N ARG A 354 24.77 -17.37 -0.77
CA ARG A 354 25.36 -16.49 -1.81
C ARG A 354 26.12 -15.28 -1.25
N SER A 355 25.85 -14.90 0.00
CA SER A 355 26.48 -13.79 0.71
C SER A 355 27.72 -14.20 1.49
#